data_AF-A0A5D0J5H4-F1
#
_entry.id   AF-A0A5D0J5H4-F1
#
_cell.length_a   1.000
_cell.length_b   1.000
_cell.length_c   1.000
_cell.angle_alpha   90.00
_cell.angle_beta   90.00
_cell.angle_gamma   90.00
#
_symmetry.space_group_name_H-M   'P 1'
#
loop_
_entity.id
_entity.type
_entity.pdbx_description
1 polymer ?
#
loop_
_entity_poly.entity_id
_entity_poly.type
_entity_poly.pdbx_seq_one_letter_code
_entity_poly.pdbx_strand_id
1 'polypeptide(L)'
;KIKTAIVGNGPTDLFGLISDRPEMESKVIAECVPNYLDNKESELKKRSVIYWTDELDKNSSLLILCGTNDKRVNPTQADKVADKLTEIEYDFELRKFETNHSFSDYRMELNELVIKWFNKRLKK
;
A
#
# COMPACT_ATOMS: atom_id res chain seq x y z
N LYS A 1 11.88 -1.05 -16.09
CA LYS A 1 10.86 -1.87 -15.39
C LYS A 1 11.30 -2.06 -13.95
N ILE A 2 10.39 -1.94 -12.98
CA ILE A 2 10.71 -2.14 -11.56
C ILE A 2 10.96 -3.64 -11.34
N LYS A 3 11.92 -4.03 -10.50
CA LYS A 3 12.19 -5.44 -10.16
C LYS A 3 11.60 -5.83 -8.80
N THR A 4 11.60 -4.88 -7.89
CA THR A 4 11.05 -5.05 -6.55
C THR A 4 10.71 -3.68 -5.97
N ALA A 5 9.73 -3.63 -5.08
CA ALA A 5 9.30 -2.42 -4.40
C ALA A 5 8.99 -2.70 -2.93
N ILE A 6 8.99 -1.63 -2.13
CA ILE A 6 8.56 -1.65 -0.73
C ILE A 6 7.51 -0.54 -0.57
N VAL A 7 6.38 -0.86 0.05
CA VAL A 7 5.31 0.09 0.35
C VAL A 7 5.03 0.03 1.84
N GLY A 8 5.09 1.17 2.53
CA GLY A 8 4.81 1.26 3.97
C GLY A 8 3.56 2.09 4.23
N ASN A 9 2.59 1.54 4.97
CA ASN A 9 1.36 2.21 5.38
C ASN A 9 0.65 2.98 4.24
N GLY A 10 0.71 2.44 3.02
CA GLY A 10 0.08 3.03 1.84
C GLY A 10 -1.40 2.63 1.75
N PRO A 11 -2.32 3.55 1.44
CA PRO A 11 -3.72 3.19 1.17
C PRO A 11 -3.79 2.35 -0.11
N THR A 12 -4.50 1.22 -0.04
CA THR A 12 -4.72 0.30 -1.17
C THR A 12 -6.13 0.41 -1.74
N ASP A 13 -7.05 0.94 -0.94
CA ASP A 13 -8.44 1.25 -1.27
C ASP A 13 -8.79 2.67 -0.83
N LEU A 14 -8.93 3.58 -1.80
CA LEU A 14 -9.31 4.95 -1.53
C LEU A 14 -10.75 5.10 -1.05
N PHE A 15 -11.65 4.17 -1.37
CA PHE A 15 -13.01 4.19 -0.81
C PHE A 15 -12.96 3.92 0.70
N GLY A 16 -12.21 2.90 1.12
CA GLY A 16 -11.95 2.63 2.54
C GLY A 16 -11.27 3.82 3.23
N LEU A 17 -10.27 4.44 2.59
CA LEU A 17 -9.59 5.62 3.15
C LEU A 17 -10.58 6.78 3.38
N ILE A 18 -11.46 7.05 2.43
CA ILE A 18 -12.48 8.11 2.54
C ILE A 18 -13.49 7.77 3.63
N SER A 19 -13.92 6.51 3.72
CA SER A 19 -14.83 6.07 4.78
C SER A 19 -14.23 6.27 6.17
N ASP A 20 -12.95 5.94 6.34
CA ASP A 20 -12.25 6.05 7.61
C ASP A 20 -11.86 7.50 7.94
N ARG A 21 -11.55 8.30 6.91
CA ARG A 21 -11.09 9.70 7.01
C ARG A 21 -11.73 10.57 5.92
N PRO A 22 -12.99 11.00 6.09
CA PRO A 22 -13.74 11.74 5.07
C PRO A 22 -13.07 13.05 4.64
N GLU A 23 -12.24 13.66 5.49
CA GLU A 23 -11.49 14.85 5.13
C GLU A 23 -10.46 14.61 4.02
N MET A 24 -10.00 13.36 3.83
CA MET A 24 -9.11 12.99 2.73
C MET A 24 -9.79 13.13 1.37
N GLU A 25 -11.11 12.92 1.29
CA GLU A 25 -11.86 13.15 0.05
C GLU A 25 -11.80 14.62 -0.34
N SER A 26 -12.29 15.50 0.54
CA SER A 26 -12.51 16.92 0.22
C SER A 26 -11.24 17.75 0.18
N LYS A 27 -10.22 17.43 0.98
CA LYS A 27 -9.01 18.25 1.13
C LYS A 27 -7.77 17.74 0.41
N VAL A 28 -7.83 16.53 -0.16
CA VAL A 28 -6.66 15.92 -0.80
C VAL A 28 -7.06 15.28 -2.12
N ILE A 29 -7.94 14.28 -2.10
CA ILE A 29 -8.27 13.50 -3.29
C ILE A 29 -8.97 14.38 -4.32
N ALA A 30 -9.99 15.15 -3.95
CA ALA A 30 -10.72 16.02 -4.87
C ALA A 30 -9.84 17.15 -5.45
N GLU A 31 -8.82 17.60 -4.71
CA GLU A 31 -7.88 18.63 -5.18
C GLU A 31 -6.79 18.05 -6.11
N CYS A 32 -6.38 16.80 -5.87
CA CYS A 32 -5.26 16.18 -6.59
C CYS A 32 -5.67 15.30 -7.78
N VAL A 33 -6.92 14.81 -7.80
CA VAL A 33 -7.40 13.88 -8.82
C VAL A 33 -8.17 14.67 -9.90
N PRO A 34 -7.68 14.68 -11.16
CA PRO A 34 -8.38 15.35 -12.26
C PRO A 34 -9.77 14.75 -12.48
N ASN A 35 -10.75 15.61 -12.79
CA ASN A 35 -12.14 15.23 -13.07
C ASN A 35 -12.79 14.36 -11.96
N TYR A 36 -12.33 14.51 -10.70
CA TYR A 36 -12.81 13.70 -9.58
C TYR A 36 -14.32 13.82 -9.36
N LEU A 37 -14.87 15.03 -9.38
CA LEU A 37 -16.29 15.26 -9.10
C LEU A 37 -17.19 14.59 -10.14
N ASP A 38 -16.79 14.64 -11.41
CA ASP A 38 -17.58 14.06 -12.51
C ASP A 38 -17.39 12.55 -12.66
N ASN A 39 -16.25 12.01 -12.21
CA ASN A 39 -15.86 10.60 -12.43
C ASN A 39 -15.40 9.87 -11.16
N LYS A 40 -15.91 10.26 -9.99
CA LYS A 40 -15.45 9.80 -8.66
C LYS A 40 -15.16 8.30 -8.60
N GLU A 41 -16.14 7.47 -8.91
CA GLU A 41 -15.99 6.02 -8.77
C GLU A 41 -14.88 5.46 -9.68
N SER A 42 -14.85 5.88 -10.95
CA SER A 42 -13.84 5.43 -11.90
C SER A 42 -12.45 5.90 -11.48
N GLU A 43 -12.31 7.16 -11.06
CA GLU A 43 -11.03 7.73 -10.67
C GLU A 43 -10.49 7.13 -9.37
N LEU A 44 -11.35 6.76 -8.42
CA LEU A 44 -10.98 6.04 -7.19
C LEU A 44 -10.53 4.62 -7.49
N LYS A 45 -11.27 3.87 -8.33
CA LYS A 45 -10.91 2.50 -8.72
C LYS A 45 -9.56 2.46 -9.46
N LYS A 46 -9.33 3.36 -10.41
CA LYS A 46 -8.06 3.50 -11.14
C LYS A 46 -6.85 3.73 -10.23
N ARG A 47 -7.04 4.31 -9.05
CA ARG A 47 -5.97 4.65 -8.08
C ARG A 47 -5.94 3.75 -6.85
N SER A 48 -6.78 2.73 -6.82
CA SER A 48 -6.90 1.79 -5.69
C SER A 48 -6.46 0.41 -6.15
N VAL A 49 -5.24 0.00 -5.78
CA VAL A 49 -4.62 -1.24 -6.26
C VAL A 49 -5.46 -2.49 -5.99
N ILE A 50 -6.34 -2.46 -4.99
CA ILE A 50 -7.25 -3.58 -4.70
C ILE A 50 -8.17 -3.96 -5.89
N TYR A 51 -8.39 -3.06 -6.85
CA TYR A 51 -9.21 -3.32 -8.04
C TYR A 51 -8.44 -3.76 -9.28
N TRP A 52 -7.10 -3.75 -9.24
CA TRP A 52 -6.25 -4.06 -10.40
C TRP A 52 -4.96 -4.78 -10.01
N THR A 53 -4.99 -5.59 -8.93
CA THR A 53 -3.81 -6.36 -8.48
C THR A 53 -3.25 -7.28 -9.57
N ASP A 54 -4.10 -7.73 -10.49
CA ASP A 54 -3.76 -8.55 -11.66
C ASP A 54 -2.97 -7.80 -12.74
N GLU A 55 -3.04 -6.47 -12.78
CA GLU A 55 -2.24 -5.63 -13.68
C GLU A 55 -0.80 -5.41 -13.20
N LEU A 56 -0.49 -5.78 -11.95
CA LEU A 56 0.88 -5.70 -11.42
C LEU A 56 1.81 -6.63 -12.21
N ASP A 57 3.03 -6.17 -12.47
CA ASP A 57 4.04 -6.97 -13.16
C ASP A 57 4.40 -8.23 -12.37
N LYS A 58 3.99 -9.39 -12.85
CA LYS A 58 4.25 -10.71 -12.24
C LYS A 58 5.73 -11.07 -12.08
N ASN A 59 6.64 -10.35 -12.74
CA ASN A 59 8.09 -10.52 -12.58
C ASN A 59 8.69 -9.61 -11.50
N SER A 60 7.87 -8.76 -10.88
CA SER A 60 8.26 -7.91 -9.76
C SER A 60 7.90 -8.57 -8.44
N SER A 61 8.61 -8.17 -7.38
CA SER A 61 8.26 -8.55 -6.00
C SER A 61 7.88 -7.34 -5.15
N LEU A 62 7.09 -7.56 -4.10
CA LEU A 62 6.59 -6.48 -3.24
C LEU A 62 6.77 -6.80 -1.75
N LEU A 63 7.35 -5.88 -0.98
CA LEU A 63 7.29 -5.90 0.48
C LEU A 63 6.28 -4.86 0.96
N ILE A 64 5.28 -5.30 1.72
CA ILE A 64 4.26 -4.45 2.33
C ILE A 64 4.58 -4.32 3.81
N LEU A 65 4.78 -3.10 4.29
CA LEU A 65 5.02 -2.78 5.69
C LEU A 65 3.76 -2.15 6.28
N CYS A 66 3.30 -2.67 7.41
CA CYS A 66 2.05 -2.23 8.06
C CYS A 66 2.27 -1.98 9.55
N GLY A 67 1.99 -0.75 10.01
CA GLY A 67 1.87 -0.43 11.43
C GLY A 67 0.47 -0.77 11.92
N THR A 68 0.33 -1.69 12.87
CA THR A 68 -1.00 -2.18 13.31
C THR A 68 -1.81 -1.15 14.11
N ASN A 69 -1.15 -0.09 14.60
CA ASN A 69 -1.78 1.02 15.32
C ASN A 69 -1.84 2.29 14.46
N ASP A 70 -1.73 2.15 13.14
CA ASP A 70 -1.90 3.25 12.19
C ASP A 70 -3.33 3.80 12.23
N LYS A 71 -3.44 5.12 12.41
CA LYS A 71 -4.70 5.87 12.46
C LYS A 71 -4.95 6.70 11.19
N ARG A 72 -4.01 6.74 10.26
CA ARG A 72 -4.07 7.50 9.01
C ARG A 72 -4.46 6.63 7.83
N VAL A 73 -4.04 5.36 7.84
CA VAL A 73 -4.47 4.32 6.91
C VAL A 73 -4.84 3.09 7.73
N ASN A 74 -6.04 2.57 7.51
CA ASN A 74 -6.53 1.43 8.27
C ASN A 74 -5.70 0.16 7.96
N PRO A 75 -5.08 -0.48 8.97
CA PRO A 75 -4.22 -1.65 8.77
C PRO A 75 -4.89 -2.80 8.02
N THR A 76 -6.21 -2.93 8.10
CA THR A 76 -6.97 -3.96 7.37
C THR A 76 -6.86 -3.83 5.85
N GLN A 77 -6.49 -2.65 5.33
CA GLN A 77 -6.23 -2.48 3.90
C GLN A 77 -5.00 -3.26 3.43
N ALA A 78 -3.98 -3.43 4.28
CA ALA A 78 -2.81 -4.24 3.98
C ALA A 78 -3.17 -5.73 3.90
N ASP A 79 -4.10 -6.18 4.75
CA ASP A 79 -4.62 -7.55 4.72
C ASP A 79 -5.41 -7.83 3.45
N LYS A 80 -6.37 -6.96 3.11
CA LYS A 80 -7.20 -7.13 1.91
C LYS A 80 -6.39 -7.21 0.61
N VAL A 81 -5.35 -6.38 0.48
CA VAL A 81 -4.49 -6.45 -0.72
C VAL A 81 -3.60 -7.69 -0.68
N ALA A 82 -3.13 -8.13 0.49
CA ALA A 82 -2.35 -9.36 0.62
C ALA A 82 -3.17 -10.60 0.24
N ASP A 83 -4.46 -10.64 0.61
CA ASP A 83 -5.37 -11.71 0.18
C ASP A 83 -5.49 -11.74 -1.34
N LYS A 84 -5.71 -10.57 -1.97
CA LYS A 84 -5.75 -10.44 -3.45
C LYS A 84 -4.45 -10.86 -4.14
N LEU A 85 -3.31 -10.48 -3.57
CA LEU A 85 -1.99 -10.87 -4.10
C LEU A 85 -1.74 -12.37 -3.94
N THR A 86 -2.26 -12.98 -2.87
CA THR A 86 -2.19 -14.43 -2.64
C THR A 86 -3.06 -15.19 -3.65
N GLU A 87 -4.28 -14.73 -3.90
CA GLU A 87 -5.20 -15.32 -4.89
C GLU A 87 -4.58 -15.43 -6.30
N ILE A 88 -3.67 -14.51 -6.64
CA ILE A 88 -3.04 -14.42 -7.96
C ILE A 88 -1.57 -14.89 -7.96
N GLU A 89 -1.15 -15.58 -6.91
CA GLU A 89 0.20 -16.14 -6.70
C GLU A 89 1.34 -15.12 -6.92
N TYR A 90 1.14 -13.87 -6.48
CA TYR A 90 2.13 -12.81 -6.62
C TYR A 90 3.31 -13.01 -5.65
N ASP A 91 4.53 -12.63 -6.04
CA ASP A 91 5.70 -12.65 -5.16
C ASP A 91 5.68 -11.45 -4.21
N PHE A 92 5.12 -11.63 -3.02
CA PHE A 92 5.09 -10.58 -2.01
C PHE A 92 5.37 -11.09 -0.58
N GLU A 93 5.62 -10.14 0.31
CA GLU A 93 5.73 -10.37 1.74
C GLU A 93 4.98 -9.24 2.48
N LEU A 94 4.13 -9.60 3.46
CA LEU A 94 3.49 -8.65 4.36
C LEU A 94 4.18 -8.72 5.73
N ARG A 95 4.71 -7.60 6.21
CA ARG A 95 5.28 -7.45 7.55
C ARG A 95 4.49 -6.44 8.37
N LYS A 96 3.99 -6.91 9.52
CA LYS A 96 3.23 -6.10 10.47
C LYS A 96 4.08 -5.79 11.69
N PHE A 97 3.98 -4.55 12.16
CA PHE A 97 4.69 -4.04 13.33
C PHE A 97 3.69 -3.39 14.28
N GLU A 98 3.82 -3.65 15.58
CA GLU A 98 2.98 -3.02 16.60
C GLU A 98 3.39 -1.56 16.82
N THR A 99 3.02 -0.70 15.87
CA THR A 99 3.43 0.72 15.83
C THR A 99 2.46 1.57 15.02
N ASN A 100 2.73 2.88 14.99
CA ASN A 100 1.93 3.89 14.33
C ASN A 100 2.27 4.07 12.84
N HIS A 101 1.65 5.07 12.20
CA HIS A 101 1.86 5.40 10.79
C HIS A 101 3.33 5.66 10.41
N SER A 102 4.13 6.25 11.31
CA SER A 102 5.51 6.66 11.04
C SER A 102 6.56 5.63 11.42
N PHE A 103 6.15 4.47 11.96
CA PHE A 103 7.05 3.42 12.46
C PHE A 103 8.14 3.96 13.41
N SER A 104 7.80 4.94 14.24
CA SER A 104 8.81 5.72 15.00
C SER A 104 9.73 4.84 15.85
N ASP A 105 9.18 3.79 16.45
CA ASP A 105 9.89 2.89 17.37
C ASP A 105 10.67 1.79 16.64
N TYR A 106 10.45 1.63 15.33
CA TYR A 106 11.00 0.53 14.51
C TYR A 106 11.97 1.01 13.44
N ARG A 107 12.41 2.28 13.47
CA ARG A 107 13.26 2.86 12.41
C ARG A 107 14.53 2.06 12.10
N MET A 108 15.26 1.63 13.13
CA MET A 108 16.49 0.84 12.94
C MET A 108 16.19 -0.53 12.33
N GLU A 109 15.19 -1.23 12.86
CA GLU A 109 14.78 -2.55 12.36
C GLU A 109 14.28 -2.48 10.91
N LEU A 110 13.47 -1.47 10.58
CA LEU A 110 12.99 -1.25 9.22
C LEU A 110 14.12 -0.92 8.26
N ASN A 111 15.10 -0.11 8.67
CA ASN A 111 16.27 0.17 7.84
C ASN A 111 17.02 -1.12 7.49
N GLU A 112 17.26 -1.98 8.47
CA GLU A 112 17.87 -3.29 8.23
C GLU A 112 17.02 -4.17 7.32
N LEU A 113 15.70 -4.23 7.56
CA LEU A 113 14.76 -5.02 6.76
C LEU A 113 14.76 -4.57 5.30
N VAL A 114 14.66 -3.26 5.06
CA VAL A 114 14.66 -2.66 3.71
C VAL A 114 15.96 -2.99 2.97
N ILE A 115 17.12 -2.85 3.65
CA ILE A 115 18.42 -3.20 3.06
C ILE A 115 18.50 -4.69 2.75
N LYS A 116 18.07 -5.56 3.68
CA LYS A 116 18.05 -7.02 3.50
C LYS A 116 17.15 -7.41 2.32
N TRP A 117 15.95 -6.83 2.21
CA TRP A 117 15.02 -7.06 1.12
C TRP A 117 15.64 -6.73 -0.24
N PHE A 118 16.16 -5.52 -0.40
CA PHE A 118 16.78 -5.12 -1.67
C PHE A 118 18.03 -5.93 -1.98
N ASN A 119 18.89 -6.23 -1.00
CA ASN A 119 20.05 -7.08 -1.21
C ASN A 119 19.65 -8.46 -1.74
N LYS A 120 18.66 -9.11 -1.12
CA LYS A 120 18.16 -10.43 -1.53
C LYS A 120 17.60 -10.44 -2.97
N ARG A 121 16.94 -9.36 -3.39
CA ARG A 121 16.21 -9.30 -4.67
C ARG A 121 17.03 -8.71 -5.83
N LEU A 122 18.05 -7.91 -5.54
CA LEU A 122 18.77 -7.13 -6.56
C LEU A 122 20.25 -7.51 -6.70
N LYS A 123 20.89 -8.00 -5.64
CA LYS A 123 22.29 -8.46 -5.76
C LYS A 123 22.31 -9.85 -6.40
N LYS A 124 23.28 -10.03 -7.29
CA LYS A 124 23.59 -11.32 -7.91
C LYS A 124 24.28 -12.23 -6.92
#